data_AF-A0A662UXU2-F1
#
_entry.id   AF-A0A662UXU2-F1
#
_cell.length_a   1.000
_cell.length_b   1.000
_cell.length_c   1.000
_cell.angle_alpha   90.00
_cell.angle_beta   90.00
_cell.angle_gamma   90.00
#
_symmetry.space_group_name_H-M   'P 1'
#
loop_
_entity.id
_entity.type
_entity.pdbx_description
1 polymer ?
#
loop_
_entity_poly.entity_id
_entity_poly.type
_entity_poly.pdbx_seq_one_letter_code
_entity_poly.pdbx_strand_id
1 'polypeptide(L)'
;MPHQVMNYIIKYKSYIFPLLGLVILLYILSLLGFNPLALIETGLLAMTPLALAAIGESINERAGIVNIGLEGIFLITALAGVYGAEVALEAAKSPIWRPLVTMLSPGVIGLLFGAFIGAVIGFVFGIMSVYARANQIVAGMGINIFALGLIQYLLM
;
A
#
# COMPACT_ATOMS: atom_id res chain seq x y z
N MET A 1 -7.14 19.14 42.63
CA MET A 1 -5.79 18.59 42.35
C MET A 1 -5.72 17.05 42.26
N PRO A 2 -6.41 16.20 43.06
CA PRO A 2 -6.29 14.74 42.96
C PRO A 2 -6.98 14.09 41.74
N HIS A 3 -8.00 14.74 41.17
CA HIS A 3 -8.76 14.20 40.03
C HIS A 3 -7.94 14.13 38.72
N GLN A 4 -6.97 15.04 38.54
CA GLN A 4 -6.10 15.04 37.36
C GLN A 4 -5.07 13.91 37.41
N VAL A 5 -4.53 13.58 38.60
CA VAL A 5 -3.56 12.48 38.80
C VAL A 5 -4.21 11.12 38.50
N MET A 6 -5.47 10.92 38.91
CA MET A 6 -6.22 9.69 38.61
C MET A 6 -6.41 9.47 37.10
N ASN A 7 -6.69 10.54 36.36
CA ASN A 7 -6.83 10.47 34.89
C ASN A 7 -5.52 10.10 34.19
N TYR A 8 -4.37 10.58 34.69
CA TYR A 8 -3.07 10.15 34.16
C TYR A 8 -2.81 8.67 34.42
N ILE A 9 -3.08 8.15 35.62
CA ILE A 9 -2.88 6.73 35.95
C ILE A 9 -3.76 5.82 35.08
N ILE A 10 -5.02 6.20 34.87
CA ILE A 10 -5.95 5.46 33.99
C ILE A 10 -5.45 5.49 32.54
N LYS A 11 -4.98 6.65 32.07
CA LYS A 11 -4.42 6.83 30.73
C LYS A 11 -3.16 5.97 30.52
N TYR A 12 -2.23 5.94 31.47
CA TYR A 12 -1.01 5.12 31.38
C TYR A 12 -1.31 3.62 31.46
N LYS A 13 -2.25 3.18 32.32
CA LYS A 13 -2.69 1.77 32.35
C LYS A 13 -3.19 1.31 30.98
N SER A 14 -3.92 2.16 30.26
CA SER A 14 -4.46 1.82 28.94
C SER A 14 -3.39 1.53 27.88
N TYR A 15 -2.18 2.07 28.01
CA TYR A 15 -1.07 1.79 27.09
C TYR A 15 -0.20 0.62 27.54
N ILE A 16 -0.12 0.36 28.85
CA ILE A 16 0.70 -0.72 29.41
C ILE A 16 0.15 -2.09 29.03
N PHE A 17 -1.17 -2.30 29.14
CA PHE A 17 -1.80 -3.58 28.80
C PHE A 17 -1.54 -4.06 27.36
N PRO A 18 -1.75 -3.25 26.30
CA PRO A 18 -1.47 -3.70 24.93
C PRO A 18 0.02 -3.93 24.69
N LEU A 19 0.90 -3.13 25.31
CA LEU A 19 2.35 -3.33 25.19
C LEU A 19 2.79 -4.66 25.82
N LEU A 20 2.28 -4.98 27.01
CA LEU A 20 2.49 -6.27 27.68
C LEU A 20 1.94 -7.43 26.84
N GLY A 21 0.75 -7.28 26.28
CA GLY A 21 0.15 -8.27 25.38
C GLY A 21 1.01 -8.52 24.14
N LEU A 22 1.57 -7.46 23.54
CA LEU A 22 2.48 -7.57 22.40
C LEU A 22 3.77 -8.31 22.78
N VAL A 23 4.38 -7.98 23.92
CA VAL A 23 5.61 -8.66 24.38
C VAL A 23 5.34 -10.15 24.65
N ILE A 24 4.23 -10.49 25.29
CA ILE A 24 3.83 -11.87 25.55
C ILE A 24 3.61 -12.62 24.23
N LEU A 25 2.90 -12.01 23.27
CA LEU A 25 2.68 -12.59 21.96
C LEU A 25 4.00 -12.86 21.22
N LEU A 26 4.91 -11.88 21.19
CA LEU A 26 6.22 -12.03 20.56
C LEU A 26 7.07 -13.11 21.24
N TYR A 27 6.98 -13.23 22.57
CA TYR A 27 7.64 -14.30 23.30
C TYR A 27 7.07 -15.68 22.95
N ILE A 28 5.74 -15.83 22.91
CA ILE A 28 5.08 -17.08 22.49
C ILE A 28 5.49 -17.45 21.06
N LEU A 29 5.50 -16.49 20.14
CA LEU A 29 5.95 -16.71 18.76
C LEU A 29 7.43 -17.15 18.71
N SER A 30 8.28 -16.59 19.58
CA SER A 30 9.67 -17.03 19.72
C SER A 30 9.77 -18.48 20.20
N LEU A 31 8.90 -18.94 21.11
CA LEU A 31 8.84 -20.33 21.55
C LEU A 31 8.39 -21.29 20.44
N LEU A 32 7.56 -20.80 19.50
CA LEU A 32 7.12 -21.54 18.31
C LEU A 32 8.16 -21.56 17.19
N GLY A 33 9.33 -20.93 17.39
CA GLY A 33 10.44 -20.91 16.42
C GLY A 33 10.44 -19.74 15.44
N PHE A 34 9.53 -18.76 15.59
CA PHE A 34 9.55 -17.55 14.77
C PHE A 34 10.55 -16.53 15.33
N ASN A 35 11.24 -15.79 14.46
CA ASN A 35 12.12 -14.69 14.87
C ASN A 35 11.29 -13.40 15.07
N PRO A 36 11.11 -12.89 16.31
CA PRO A 36 10.27 -11.72 16.56
C PRO A 36 10.77 -10.45 15.86
N LEU A 37 12.09 -10.30 15.71
CA LEU A 37 12.68 -9.14 15.04
C LEU A 37 12.32 -9.12 13.55
N ALA A 38 12.38 -10.28 12.90
CA ALA A 38 12.00 -10.42 11.49
C ALA A 38 10.50 -10.16 11.27
N LEU A 39 9.64 -10.56 12.22
CA LEU A 39 8.20 -10.26 12.17
C LEU A 39 7.92 -8.76 12.26
N ILE A 40 8.65 -8.06 13.14
CA ILE A 40 8.53 -6.59 13.25
C ILE A 40 9.03 -5.94 11.96
N GLU A 41 10.18 -6.35 11.43
CA GLU A 41 10.75 -5.81 10.20
C GLU A 41 9.80 -5.94 9.02
N THR A 42 9.29 -7.16 8.78
CA THR A 42 8.33 -7.44 7.69
C THR A 42 7.03 -6.65 7.86
N GLY A 43 6.53 -6.51 9.10
CA GLY A 43 5.38 -5.68 9.41
C GLY A 43 5.60 -4.20 9.07
N LEU A 44 6.76 -3.65 9.45
CA LEU A 44 7.10 -2.24 9.15
C LEU A 44 7.27 -1.99 7.65
N LEU A 45 7.89 -2.94 6.92
CA LEU A 45 8.04 -2.85 5.48
C LEU A 45 6.68 -2.89 4.77
N ALA A 46 5.77 -3.77 5.18
CA ALA A 46 4.42 -3.85 4.63
C ALA A 46 3.54 -2.63 5.00
N MET A 47 3.74 -2.07 6.20
CA MET A 47 2.98 -0.90 6.67
C MET A 47 3.33 0.37 5.89
N THR A 48 4.57 0.51 5.42
CA THR A 48 5.04 1.73 4.75
C THR A 48 4.20 2.12 3.52
N PRO A 49 3.98 1.25 2.52
CA PRO A 49 3.13 1.58 1.37
C PRO A 49 1.66 1.79 1.77
N LEU A 50 1.15 1.06 2.76
CA LEU A 50 -0.22 1.23 3.26
C LEU A 50 -0.43 2.59 3.93
N ALA A 51 0.54 3.06 4.72
CA ALA A 51 0.49 4.38 5.34
C ALA A 51 0.52 5.51 4.29
N LEU A 52 1.35 5.37 3.25
CA LEU A 52 1.37 6.32 2.13
C LEU A 52 0.03 6.34 1.39
N ALA A 53 -0.57 5.18 1.13
CA ALA A 53 -1.90 5.11 0.53
C ALA A 53 -2.99 5.70 1.42
N ALA A 54 -2.96 5.47 2.74
CA ALA A 54 -3.92 6.05 3.67
C ALA A 54 -3.87 7.59 3.70
N ILE A 55 -2.67 8.17 3.55
CA ILE A 55 -2.52 9.62 3.39
C ILE A 55 -3.19 10.08 2.09
N GLY A 56 -2.98 9.35 0.99
CA GLY A 56 -3.65 9.62 -0.30
C GLY A 56 -5.17 9.54 -0.21
N GLU A 57 -5.70 8.51 0.46
CA GLU A 57 -7.14 8.35 0.66
C GLU A 57 -7.74 9.44 1.54
N SER A 58 -7.01 9.89 2.56
CA SER A 58 -7.45 11.04 3.37
C SER A 58 -7.64 12.31 2.53
N ILE A 59 -6.91 12.45 1.41
CA ILE A 59 -7.08 13.53 0.45
C ILE A 59 -8.31 13.27 -0.43
N ASN A 60 -8.50 12.03 -0.91
CA ASN A 60 -9.67 11.62 -1.69
C ASN A 60 -10.98 11.87 -0.93
N GLU A 61 -11.05 11.50 0.35
CA GLU A 61 -12.24 11.67 1.18
C GLU A 61 -12.62 13.16 1.32
N ARG A 62 -11.62 14.03 1.44
CA ARG A 62 -11.83 15.49 1.44
C ARG A 62 -12.35 16.02 0.11
N ALA A 63 -12.03 15.35 -0.99
CA ALA A 63 -12.56 15.63 -2.33
C ALA A 63 -13.94 14.99 -2.58
N GLY A 64 -14.52 14.28 -1.60
CA GLY A 64 -15.82 13.61 -1.72
C GLY A 64 -15.76 12.28 -2.48
N ILE A 65 -14.58 11.68 -2.61
CA ILE A 65 -14.37 10.38 -3.25
C ILE A 65 -13.87 9.40 -2.18
N VAL A 66 -14.51 8.24 -2.08
CA VAL A 66 -14.12 7.14 -1.19
C VAL A 66 -13.75 5.95 -2.08
N ASN A 67 -12.48 5.56 -2.11
CA ASN A 67 -12.02 4.53 -3.02
C ASN A 67 -11.89 3.16 -2.35
N ILE A 68 -12.96 2.38 -2.41
CA ILE A 68 -12.97 0.98 -1.92
C ILE A 68 -12.12 0.06 -2.81
N GLY A 69 -11.80 0.47 -4.04
CA GLY A 69 -11.06 -0.31 -5.03
C GLY A 69 -9.53 -0.30 -4.86
N LEU A 70 -9.03 0.20 -3.73
CA LEU A 70 -7.62 0.50 -3.56
C LEU A 70 -6.74 -0.76 -3.46
N GLU A 71 -7.28 -1.87 -2.96
CA GLU A 71 -6.57 -3.16 -2.93
C GLU A 71 -6.28 -3.68 -4.35
N GLY A 72 -7.26 -3.58 -5.25
CA GLY A 72 -7.08 -3.93 -6.65
C GLY A 72 -6.10 -3.00 -7.35
N ILE A 73 -6.14 -1.70 -7.04
CA ILE A 73 -5.14 -0.73 -7.55
C ILE A 73 -3.74 -1.11 -7.07
N PHE A 74 -3.56 -1.50 -5.79
CA PHE A 74 -2.27 -1.98 -5.30
C PHE A 74 -1.77 -3.19 -6.11
N LEU A 75 -2.62 -4.18 -6.35
CA LEU A 75 -2.22 -5.38 -7.10
C LEU A 75 -1.83 -5.03 -8.55
N ILE A 76 -2.66 -4.25 -9.25
CA ILE A 76 -2.40 -3.82 -10.63
C ILE A 76 -1.11 -3.00 -10.72
N THR A 77 -0.92 -2.05 -9.81
CA THR A 77 0.26 -1.16 -9.81
C THR A 77 1.53 -1.85 -9.35
N ALA A 78 1.44 -2.86 -8.48
CA ALA A 78 2.58 -3.70 -8.12
C ALA A 78 3.06 -4.51 -9.34
N LEU A 79 2.15 -5.17 -10.06
CA LEU A 79 2.51 -5.88 -11.30
C LEU A 79 3.07 -4.92 -12.34
N ALA A 80 2.40 -3.79 -12.58
CA ALA A 80 2.86 -2.79 -13.52
C ALA A 80 4.27 -2.28 -13.15
N GLY A 81 4.54 -2.05 -11.86
CA GLY A 81 5.86 -1.59 -11.41
C GLY A 81 6.97 -2.60 -11.66
N VAL A 82 6.73 -3.89 -11.39
CA VAL A 82 7.67 -4.96 -11.75
C VAL A 82 7.89 -5.02 -13.25
N TYR A 83 6.80 -5.01 -14.04
CA TYR A 83 6.88 -4.99 -15.49
C TYR A 83 7.67 -3.78 -16.03
N GLY A 84 7.45 -2.59 -15.47
CA GLY A 84 8.18 -1.38 -15.83
C GLY A 84 9.67 -1.47 -15.52
N ALA A 85 10.06 -2.11 -14.40
CA ALA A 85 11.46 -2.36 -14.08
C ALA A 85 12.11 -3.35 -15.06
N GLU A 86 11.42 -4.42 -15.44
CA GLU A 86 11.89 -5.39 -16.43
C GLU A 86 12.06 -4.76 -17.82
N VAL A 87 11.09 -3.96 -18.26
CA VAL A 87 11.19 -3.21 -19.53
C VAL A 87 12.37 -2.23 -19.49
N ALA A 88 12.63 -1.58 -18.35
CA ALA A 88 13.78 -0.71 -18.19
C ALA A 88 15.10 -1.49 -18.29
N LEU A 89 15.21 -2.66 -17.67
CA LEU A 89 16.37 -3.55 -17.78
C LEU A 89 16.63 -3.97 -19.24
N GLU A 90 15.58 -4.33 -19.97
CA GLU A 90 15.70 -4.68 -21.39
C GLU A 90 16.14 -3.46 -22.23
N ALA A 91 15.53 -2.30 -21.99
CA ALA A 91 15.88 -1.05 -22.68
C ALA A 91 17.35 -0.65 -22.44
N ALA A 92 17.92 -0.95 -21.27
CA ALA A 92 19.31 -0.66 -20.93
C ALA A 92 20.33 -1.37 -21.86
N LYS A 93 19.94 -2.47 -22.51
CA LYS A 93 20.79 -3.20 -23.47
C LYS A 93 20.99 -2.41 -24.78
N SER A 94 20.04 -1.54 -25.13
CA SER A 94 20.11 -0.72 -26.34
C SER A 94 20.96 0.53 -26.14
N PRO A 95 21.91 0.86 -27.04
CA PRO A 95 22.74 2.06 -26.93
C PRO A 95 21.95 3.38 -26.89
N ILE A 96 20.75 3.40 -27.47
CA ILE A 96 19.90 4.60 -27.57
C ILE A 96 19.27 4.94 -26.21
N TRP A 97 18.77 3.92 -25.51
CA TRP A 97 18.00 4.10 -24.27
C TRP A 97 18.86 3.97 -23.02
N ARG A 98 20.05 3.34 -23.13
CA ARG A 98 21.00 3.16 -22.02
C ARG A 98 21.27 4.43 -21.21
N PRO A 99 21.49 5.62 -21.80
CA PRO A 99 21.75 6.83 -21.01
C PRO A 99 20.59 7.18 -20.08
N LEU A 100 19.35 7.12 -20.59
CA LEU A 100 18.14 7.41 -19.83
C LEU A 100 17.93 6.40 -18.70
N VAL A 101 18.14 5.11 -18.98
CA VAL A 101 18.00 4.05 -17.96
C VAL A 101 19.14 4.09 -16.94
N THR A 102 20.35 4.50 -17.28
CA THR A 102 21.42 4.62 -16.29
C THR A 102 21.26 5.82 -15.34
N MET A 103 20.45 6.82 -15.72
CA MET A 103 20.17 7.96 -14.85
C MET A 103 19.27 7.61 -13.65
N LEU A 104 18.40 6.61 -13.79
CA LEU A 104 17.51 6.15 -12.73
C LEU A 104 17.62 4.63 -12.57
N SER A 105 17.76 4.13 -11.34
CA SER A 105 17.70 2.68 -11.10
C SER A 105 16.44 2.07 -11.73
N PRO A 106 16.52 0.88 -12.38
CA PRO A 106 15.35 0.21 -12.95
C PRO A 106 14.18 0.07 -11.96
N GLY A 107 14.47 -0.14 -10.68
CA GLY A 107 13.45 -0.18 -9.63
C GLY A 107 12.71 1.15 -9.44
N VAL A 108 13.39 2.29 -9.61
CA VAL A 108 12.76 3.62 -9.55
C VAL A 108 11.90 3.86 -10.79
N ILE A 109 12.35 3.43 -11.98
CA ILE A 109 11.56 3.51 -13.21
C ILE A 109 10.30 2.66 -13.07
N GLY A 110 10.42 1.45 -12.54
CA GLY A 110 9.30 0.58 -12.20
C GLY A 110 8.33 1.23 -11.22
N LEU A 111 8.83 1.79 -10.11
CA LEU A 111 8.01 2.51 -9.12
C LEU A 111 7.22 3.66 -9.78
N LEU A 112 7.87 4.48 -10.60
CA LEU A 112 7.23 5.60 -11.29
C LEU A 112 6.18 5.11 -12.30
N PHE A 113 6.47 4.03 -13.02
CA PHE A 113 5.53 3.44 -13.95
C PHE A 113 4.30 2.86 -13.24
N GLY A 114 4.48 2.12 -12.14
CA GLY A 114 3.38 1.66 -11.28
C GLY A 114 2.55 2.82 -10.72
N ALA A 115 3.21 3.87 -10.21
CA ALA A 115 2.54 5.07 -9.72
C ALA A 115 1.74 5.78 -10.83
N PHE A 116 2.28 5.86 -12.05
CA PHE A 116 1.57 6.41 -13.20
C PHE A 116 0.32 5.62 -13.55
N ILE A 117 0.41 4.28 -13.61
CA ILE A 117 -0.77 3.43 -13.85
C ILE A 117 -1.82 3.62 -12.75
N GLY A 118 -1.41 3.70 -11.49
CA GLY A 118 -2.30 3.97 -10.36
C GLY A 118 -3.00 5.33 -10.48
N ALA A 119 -2.25 6.36 -10.87
CA ALA A 119 -2.80 7.69 -11.10
C ALA A 119 -3.82 7.69 -12.25
N VAL A 120 -3.57 6.95 -13.33
CA VAL A 120 -4.52 6.81 -14.45
C VAL A 120 -5.80 6.12 -13.99
N ILE A 121 -5.70 5.01 -13.25
CA ILE A 121 -6.88 4.30 -12.72
C ILE A 121 -7.66 5.20 -11.76
N GLY A 122 -6.97 5.88 -10.84
CA GLY A 122 -7.58 6.81 -9.90
C GLY A 122 -8.26 8.00 -10.59
N PHE A 123 -7.66 8.52 -11.66
CA PHE A 123 -8.23 9.59 -12.48
C PHE A 123 -9.53 9.15 -13.17
N VAL A 124 -9.53 7.96 -13.80
CA VAL A 124 -10.73 7.38 -14.43
C VAL A 124 -11.81 7.12 -13.38
N PHE A 125 -11.44 6.53 -12.23
CA PHE A 125 -12.35 6.28 -11.12
C PHE A 125 -12.98 7.59 -10.60
N GLY A 126 -12.17 8.65 -10.47
CA GLY A 126 -12.65 9.98 -10.09
C GLY A 126 -13.63 10.56 -11.10
N ILE A 127 -13.34 10.46 -12.41
CA ILE A 127 -14.26 10.92 -13.45
C ILE A 127 -15.60 10.18 -13.36
N MET A 128 -15.56 8.85 -13.23
CA MET A 128 -16.75 8.02 -13.12
C MET A 128 -17.57 8.35 -11.87
N SER A 129 -16.88 8.63 -10.76
CA SER A 129 -17.52 8.95 -9.48
C SER A 129 -18.17 10.34 -9.50
N VAL A 130 -17.47 11.36 -10.02
CA VAL A 130 -17.90 12.76 -9.97
C VAL A 130 -18.84 13.12 -11.12
N TYR A 131 -18.46 12.81 -12.36
CA TYR A 131 -19.23 13.21 -13.55
C TYR A 131 -20.28 12.18 -13.93
N ALA A 132 -19.90 10.89 -13.95
CA ALA A 132 -20.85 9.82 -14.33
C ALA A 132 -21.76 9.38 -13.17
N ARG A 133 -21.54 9.90 -11.95
CA ARG A 133 -22.31 9.58 -10.74
C ARG A 133 -22.39 8.06 -10.46
N ALA A 134 -21.32 7.33 -10.77
CA ALA A 134 -21.23 5.92 -10.47
C ALA A 134 -21.25 5.68 -8.96
N ASN A 135 -21.86 4.57 -8.53
CA ASN A 135 -21.75 4.14 -7.13
C ASN A 135 -20.30 3.71 -6.86
N GLN A 136 -19.60 4.50 -6.05
CA GLN A 136 -18.17 4.35 -5.74
C GLN A 136 -17.85 3.00 -5.09
N ILE A 137 -18.77 2.46 -4.27
CA ILE A 137 -18.61 1.14 -3.64
C ILE A 137 -18.63 0.05 -4.70
N VAL A 138 -19.61 0.07 -5.61
CA VAL A 138 -19.74 -0.95 -6.67
C VAL A 138 -18.58 -0.86 -7.65
N ALA A 139 -18.23 0.34 -8.09
CA ALA A 139 -17.10 0.56 -8.98
C ALA A 139 -15.78 0.11 -8.34
N GLY A 140 -15.55 0.45 -7.07
CA GLY A 140 -14.34 0.03 -6.34
C GLY A 140 -14.27 -1.48 -6.15
N MET A 141 -15.36 -2.11 -5.74
CA MET A 141 -15.47 -3.57 -5.65
C MET A 141 -15.20 -4.25 -7.01
N GLY A 142 -15.68 -3.66 -8.10
CA GLY A 142 -15.40 -4.14 -9.45
C GLY A 142 -13.91 -4.11 -9.78
N ILE A 143 -13.20 -3.04 -9.43
CA ILE A 143 -11.74 -2.94 -9.59
C ILE A 143 -11.02 -4.02 -8.79
N ASN A 144 -11.43 -4.25 -7.53
CA ASN A 144 -10.81 -5.30 -6.69
C ASN A 144 -11.01 -6.70 -7.29
N ILE A 145 -12.23 -7.06 -7.67
CA ILE A 145 -12.54 -8.38 -8.25
C ILE A 145 -11.78 -8.58 -9.57
N PHE A 146 -11.77 -7.55 -10.42
CA PHE A 146 -11.02 -7.58 -11.67
C PHE A 146 -9.53 -7.79 -11.44
N ALA A 147 -8.93 -7.03 -10.52
CA ALA A 147 -7.52 -7.15 -10.19
C ALA A 147 -7.18 -8.53 -9.62
N LEU A 148 -7.97 -9.05 -8.68
CA LEU A 148 -7.76 -10.38 -8.10
C LEU A 148 -7.71 -11.46 -9.19
N GLY A 149 -8.65 -11.44 -10.14
CA GLY A 149 -8.66 -12.40 -11.26
C GLY A 149 -7.53 -12.18 -12.26
N LEU A 150 -7.32 -10.94 -12.70
CA LEU A 150 -6.32 -10.60 -13.71
C LEU A 150 -4.90 -10.89 -13.24
N ILE A 151 -4.56 -10.46 -12.02
CA ILE A 151 -3.20 -10.58 -11.49
C ILE A 151 -2.86 -12.04 -11.24
N GLN A 152 -3.80 -12.83 -10.73
CA GLN A 152 -3.62 -14.27 -10.58
C GLN A 152 -3.36 -14.94 -11.93
N TYR A 153 -4.16 -14.61 -12.96
CA TYR A 153 -3.99 -15.18 -14.30
C TYR A 153 -2.64 -14.85 -14.93
N LEU A 154 -2.14 -13.61 -14.75
CA LEU A 154 -0.87 -13.17 -15.35
C LEU A 154 0.37 -13.74 -14.67
N LEU A 155 0.25 -14.21 -13.43
CA LEU A 155 1.37 -14.76 -12.65
C LEU A 155 1.47 -16.29 -12.68
N MET A 156 0.45 -16.98 -13.20
CA MET A 156 0.42 -18.45 -13.36
C MET A 156 1.08 -18.88 -14.67
#